data_AF-A0A1G9NHD2-F1
#
_entry.id   AF-A0A1G9NHD2-F1
#
_cell.length_a   1.000
_cell.length_b   1.000
_cell.length_c   1.000
_cell.angle_alpha   90.00
_cell.angle_beta   90.00
_cell.angle_gamma   90.00
#
_symmetry.space_group_name_H-M   'P 1'
#
loop_
_entity.id
_entity.type
_entity.pdbx_description
1 polymer ?
#
loop_
_entity_poly.entity_id
_entity_poly.type
_entity_poly.pdbx_seq_one_letter_code
_entity_poly.pdbx_strand_id
1 'polypeptide(L)'
;MKKTIVILLSLILIIFTASAAAAPTENLKRKETEGWWLPHTGTFNGHWDLGMGAHFWDDHFNLRNLQLRTNVDLAPGLRLNSILRSNEKIDTLSGFDPNFDELYLEGYAFHNSELGRLSLSLKTGRIRYLRFPEPDLISYFDHVPGTEDLRFEDAETGYNGQILTLDYETKAGLGYHAAGINWDYGDRDGSNWIENYFYYRDSWKFLDFEARAGKLALRHSAGEYTGSGSHLGCSGDGYNIYLGGNWHGYRAGFLYEEIENERENETDRRTGFMVEFAFSDVTELLGKLRFDYTRSPEGFVAHIPLASGDFGYLEQKPEGTELVGEIKAERIMTYWQNGQARNFYEHRISKWGITDPSQAEVVMKVEPWYLQVEALVSPHSLPTNWDEAKEWESDRQGPAQLKQPVTYKFYQ
;
A
#
# COMPACT_ATOMS: atom_id res chain seq x y z
N MET A 1 5.98 -34.96 -5.08
CA MET A 1 7.03 -33.96 -4.76
C MET A 1 8.20 -33.90 -5.74
N LYS A 2 9.03 -34.95 -5.95
CA LYS A 2 10.21 -34.85 -6.86
C LYS A 2 9.91 -34.57 -8.35
N LYS A 3 8.76 -35.00 -8.88
CA LYS A 3 8.41 -34.79 -10.31
C LYS A 3 7.92 -33.38 -10.63
N THR A 4 7.24 -32.72 -9.69
CA THR A 4 6.70 -31.36 -9.86
C THR A 4 7.80 -30.30 -9.84
N ILE A 5 8.80 -30.46 -8.97
CA ILE A 5 9.98 -29.58 -8.87
C ILE A 5 10.84 -29.66 -10.15
N VAL A 6 10.98 -30.86 -10.73
CA VAL A 6 11.75 -31.05 -11.98
C VAL A 6 11.03 -30.42 -13.18
N ILE A 7 9.70 -30.46 -13.25
CA ILE A 7 8.93 -29.79 -14.32
C ILE A 7 9.01 -28.27 -14.19
N LEU A 8 8.94 -27.74 -12.96
CA LEU A 8 9.06 -26.30 -12.69
C LEU A 8 10.45 -25.77 -13.05
N LEU A 9 11.52 -26.47 -12.65
CA LEU A 9 12.91 -26.14 -13.02
C LEU A 9 13.15 -26.24 -14.54
N SER A 10 12.48 -27.17 -15.22
CA SER A 10 12.58 -27.32 -16.68
C SER A 10 11.88 -26.18 -17.42
N LEU A 11 10.75 -25.67 -16.91
CA LEU A 11 10.08 -24.48 -17.46
C LEU A 11 10.91 -23.20 -17.26
N ILE A 12 11.53 -23.04 -16.08
CA ILE A 12 12.44 -21.92 -15.77
C ILE A 12 13.63 -21.91 -16.75
N LEU A 13 14.20 -23.08 -17.08
CA LEU A 13 15.33 -23.20 -18.02
C LEU A 13 14.95 -22.90 -19.48
N ILE A 14 13.72 -23.25 -19.89
CA ILE A 14 13.18 -22.93 -21.23
C ILE A 14 12.90 -21.43 -21.38
N ILE A 15 12.46 -20.77 -20.32
CA ILE A 15 12.25 -19.31 -20.28
C ILE A 15 13.59 -18.55 -20.28
N PHE A 16 14.61 -19.08 -19.60
CA PHE A 16 15.97 -18.51 -19.61
C PHE A 16 16.64 -18.57 -21.00
N THR A 17 16.38 -19.62 -21.77
CA THR A 17 17.03 -19.82 -23.08
C THR A 17 16.35 -19.06 -24.24
N ALA A 18 15.09 -18.67 -24.08
CA ALA A 18 14.35 -17.85 -25.07
C ALA A 18 14.65 -16.34 -24.98
N SER A 19 15.43 -15.90 -23.99
CA SER A 19 15.62 -14.47 -23.66
C SER A 19 16.85 -13.80 -24.32
N ALA A 20 17.61 -14.54 -25.13
CA ALA A 20 18.81 -14.02 -25.80
C ALA A 20 18.52 -13.39 -27.16
N ALA A 21 17.68 -12.35 -27.22
CA ALA A 21 17.69 -11.32 -28.29
C ALA A 21 16.55 -10.33 -28.08
N ALA A 22 16.78 -9.25 -27.32
CA ALA A 22 16.11 -7.98 -27.55
C ALA A 22 16.84 -6.88 -26.78
N ALA A 23 17.36 -5.89 -27.50
CA ALA A 23 18.03 -4.73 -26.94
C ALA A 23 17.08 -3.91 -26.03
N PRO A 24 17.60 -3.26 -24.97
CA PRO A 24 16.81 -2.36 -24.14
C PRO A 24 16.54 -1.04 -24.88
N THR A 25 15.30 -0.57 -24.82
CA THR A 25 14.90 0.77 -25.25
C THR A 25 15.35 1.77 -24.18
N GLU A 26 16.31 2.63 -24.51
CA GLU A 26 16.73 3.76 -23.69
C GLU A 26 15.60 4.81 -23.60
N ASN A 27 14.93 4.89 -22.46
CA ASN A 27 14.30 6.14 -22.04
C ASN A 27 15.36 6.97 -21.33
N LEU A 28 15.64 8.17 -21.84
CA LEU A 28 16.51 9.19 -21.21
C LEU A 28 16.02 9.49 -19.79
N LYS A 29 16.51 8.73 -18.80
CA LYS A 29 16.20 8.93 -17.38
C LYS A 29 16.85 10.24 -16.94
N ARG A 30 16.05 11.30 -16.80
CA ARG A 30 16.44 12.51 -16.03
C ARG A 30 16.93 12.02 -14.67
N LYS A 31 18.22 12.21 -14.37
CA LYS A 31 18.88 11.60 -13.20
C LYS A 31 18.42 12.29 -11.93
N GLU A 32 18.02 11.52 -10.93
CA GLU A 32 17.76 12.04 -9.59
C GLU A 32 19.01 12.68 -9.01
N THR A 33 18.85 13.79 -8.30
CA THR A 33 19.96 14.48 -7.63
C THR A 33 20.43 13.70 -6.41
N GLU A 34 21.75 13.62 -6.21
CA GLU A 34 22.37 13.00 -5.05
C GLU A 34 22.18 13.86 -3.79
N GLY A 35 22.17 13.21 -2.63
CA GLY A 35 22.02 13.84 -1.32
C GLY A 35 20.62 13.69 -0.72
N TRP A 36 20.38 14.48 0.33
CA TRP A 36 19.11 14.49 1.04
C TRP A 36 18.01 15.17 0.24
N TRP A 37 16.83 14.56 0.30
CA TRP A 37 15.59 15.09 -0.20
C TRP A 37 14.53 14.97 0.89
N LEU A 38 14.00 16.12 1.29
CA LEU A 38 12.85 16.23 2.17
C LEU A 38 11.67 16.66 1.29
N PRO A 39 10.78 15.74 0.89
CA PRO A 39 9.72 16.05 -0.06
C PRO A 39 8.80 17.16 0.44
N HIS A 40 8.49 18.11 -0.44
CA HIS A 40 7.69 19.27 -0.11
C HIS A 40 7.10 19.88 -1.38
N THR A 41 5.82 20.21 -1.35
CA THR A 41 5.13 20.87 -2.47
C THR A 41 4.60 22.26 -2.11
N GLY A 42 4.82 22.70 -0.88
CA GLY A 42 4.46 24.01 -0.34
C GLY A 42 3.82 23.88 1.05
N THR A 43 4.02 24.89 1.91
CA THR A 43 3.47 24.87 3.27
C THR A 43 1.96 25.06 3.25
N PHE A 44 1.24 24.14 3.88
CA PHE A 44 -0.22 24.01 3.83
C PHE A 44 -0.78 23.75 2.43
N ASN A 45 0.03 23.15 1.55
CA ASN A 45 -0.46 22.61 0.30
C ASN A 45 -0.99 21.18 0.53
N GLY A 46 -2.04 20.78 -0.17
CA GLY A 46 -2.64 19.50 0.14
C GLY A 46 -3.87 19.14 -0.66
N HIS A 47 -4.50 18.07 -0.20
CA HIS A 47 -5.67 17.46 -0.80
C HIS A 47 -6.69 17.10 0.26
N TRP A 48 -7.96 17.21 -0.11
CA TRP A 48 -9.05 16.64 0.66
C TRP A 48 -10.03 15.89 -0.24
N ASP A 49 -10.62 14.85 0.32
CA ASP A 49 -11.57 13.98 -0.36
C ASP A 49 -12.69 13.58 0.60
N LEU A 50 -13.93 13.86 0.18
CA LEU A 50 -15.14 13.51 0.90
C LEU A 50 -15.88 12.41 0.14
N GLY A 51 -16.14 11.30 0.80
CA GLY A 51 -16.89 10.20 0.20
C GLY A 51 -17.68 9.38 1.21
N MET A 52 -18.57 8.54 0.72
CA MET A 52 -19.34 7.61 1.55
C MET A 52 -19.19 6.18 1.06
N GLY A 53 -19.18 5.21 1.96
CA GLY A 53 -19.22 3.81 1.56
C GLY A 53 -20.65 3.40 1.16
N ALA A 54 -20.76 2.49 0.21
CA ALA A 54 -22.01 1.83 -0.15
C ALA A 54 -21.73 0.34 -0.32
N HIS A 55 -22.57 -0.49 0.27
CA HIS A 55 -22.54 -1.94 0.12
C HIS A 55 -23.90 -2.40 -0.38
N PHE A 56 -23.91 -3.20 -1.45
CA PHE A 56 -25.15 -3.67 -2.04
C PHE A 56 -25.05 -5.10 -2.52
N TRP A 57 -26.12 -5.84 -2.27
CA TRP A 57 -26.32 -7.20 -2.73
C TRP A 57 -27.78 -7.42 -3.10
N ASP A 58 -28.17 -8.66 -3.40
CA ASP A 58 -29.52 -9.00 -3.83
C ASP A 58 -30.58 -8.76 -2.75
N ASP A 59 -30.19 -8.85 -1.47
CA ASP A 59 -31.08 -8.76 -0.31
C ASP A 59 -30.92 -7.48 0.53
N HIS A 60 -29.86 -6.68 0.31
CA HIS A 60 -29.63 -5.48 1.10
C HIS A 60 -28.87 -4.35 0.38
N PHE A 61 -29.08 -3.13 0.87
CA PHE A 61 -28.37 -1.92 0.46
C PHE A 61 -28.05 -1.09 1.70
N ASN A 62 -26.76 -0.93 2.00
CA ASN A 62 -26.27 -0.20 3.16
C ASN A 62 -25.41 0.97 2.72
N LEU A 63 -25.72 2.17 3.20
CA LEU A 63 -24.80 3.30 3.15
C LEU A 63 -23.97 3.31 4.44
N ARG A 64 -22.66 3.46 4.26
CA ARG A 64 -21.65 3.42 5.31
C ARG A 64 -21.03 4.81 5.43
N ASN A 65 -20.57 5.11 6.64
CA ASN A 65 -19.98 6.39 7.06
C ASN A 65 -19.51 7.35 5.97
N LEU A 66 -19.83 8.62 6.19
CA LEU A 66 -19.17 9.71 5.51
C LEU A 66 -17.72 9.80 6.02
N GLN A 67 -16.76 9.84 5.11
CA GLN A 67 -15.33 9.98 5.39
C GLN A 67 -14.79 11.23 4.73
N LEU A 68 -14.12 12.08 5.51
CA LEU A 68 -13.29 13.18 5.02
C LEU A 68 -11.82 12.79 5.19
N ARG A 69 -11.12 12.65 4.08
CA ARG A 69 -9.69 12.35 4.03
C ARG A 69 -8.93 13.62 3.75
N THR A 70 -7.78 13.81 4.38
CA THR A 70 -6.91 14.96 4.15
C THR A 70 -5.45 14.57 4.15
N ASN A 71 -4.68 15.13 3.23
CA ASN A 71 -3.21 15.07 3.24
C ASN A 71 -2.65 16.47 3.05
N VAL A 72 -1.79 16.92 3.95
CA VAL A 72 -1.31 18.32 3.99
C VAL A 72 0.19 18.36 4.25
N ASP A 73 0.95 19.00 3.37
CA ASP A 73 2.35 19.31 3.59
C ASP A 73 2.46 20.46 4.62
N LEU A 74 3.22 20.26 5.70
CA LEU A 74 3.40 21.26 6.75
C LEU A 74 4.75 21.96 6.68
N ALA A 75 5.79 21.23 6.30
CA ALA A 75 7.15 21.72 6.11
C ALA A 75 7.93 20.72 5.23
N PRO A 76 9.19 21.01 4.85
CA PRO A 76 9.99 20.04 4.11
C PRO A 76 10.10 18.69 4.83
N GLY A 77 9.62 17.63 4.17
CA GLY A 77 9.59 16.28 4.71
C GLY A 77 8.63 16.08 5.88
N LEU A 78 7.70 17.02 6.15
CA LEU A 78 6.74 16.91 7.23
C LEU A 78 5.32 17.09 6.69
N ARG A 79 4.44 16.14 7.00
CA ARG A 79 3.03 16.18 6.59
C ARG A 79 2.07 15.72 7.67
N LEU A 80 0.81 16.11 7.51
CA LEU A 80 -0.34 15.63 8.26
C LEU A 80 -1.19 14.74 7.35
N ASN A 81 -1.62 13.59 7.88
CA ASN A 81 -2.62 12.74 7.25
C ASN A 81 -3.80 12.55 8.21
N SER A 82 -5.03 12.59 7.69
CA SER A 82 -6.21 12.27 8.48
C SER A 82 -7.31 11.61 7.67
N ILE A 83 -8.10 10.79 8.36
CA ILE A 83 -9.37 10.25 7.90
C ILE A 83 -10.38 10.48 9.02
N LEU A 84 -11.21 11.50 8.88
CA LEU A 84 -12.30 11.81 9.79
C LEU A 84 -13.56 11.08 9.32
N ARG A 85 -14.27 10.44 10.24
CA ARG A 85 -15.53 9.75 9.97
C ARG A 85 -16.68 10.47 10.65
N SER A 86 -17.88 10.37 10.08
CA SER A 86 -19.09 10.90 10.70
C SER A 86 -19.52 10.16 11.96
N ASN A 87 -19.27 8.83 12.03
CA ASN A 87 -19.65 7.97 13.13
C ASN A 87 -18.60 6.88 13.38
N GLU A 88 -18.52 6.43 14.63
CA GLU A 88 -17.64 5.34 15.07
C GLU A 88 -18.05 3.98 14.48
N LYS A 89 -19.36 3.70 14.45
CA LYS A 89 -19.90 2.41 13.99
C LYS A 89 -19.91 2.29 12.47
N ILE A 90 -19.68 1.08 11.98
CA ILE A 90 -19.47 0.76 10.56
C ILE A 90 -20.63 1.15 9.62
N ASP A 91 -21.84 0.66 9.89
CA ASP A 91 -23.01 0.71 9.00
C ASP A 91 -24.07 1.70 9.49
N THR A 92 -23.70 2.96 9.69
CA THR A 92 -24.69 4.01 10.00
C THR A 92 -24.30 5.39 9.45
N LEU A 93 -25.29 6.08 8.90
CA LEU A 93 -25.29 7.52 8.69
C LEU A 93 -26.16 8.27 9.71
N SER A 94 -26.82 7.53 10.60
CA SER A 94 -27.64 8.08 11.69
C SER A 94 -26.79 8.31 12.93
N GLY A 95 -27.02 9.45 13.60
CA GLY A 95 -26.11 9.97 14.60
C GLY A 95 -25.05 10.88 13.97
N PHE A 96 -24.37 11.65 14.82
CA PHE A 96 -23.19 12.42 14.46
C PHE A 96 -22.23 12.37 15.64
N ASP A 97 -21.25 11.48 15.52
CA ASP A 97 -20.22 11.23 16.54
C ASP A 97 -18.86 11.09 15.86
N PRO A 98 -18.27 12.23 15.44
CA PRO A 98 -17.15 12.21 14.54
C PRO A 98 -15.87 11.75 15.22
N ASN A 99 -15.18 10.80 14.60
CA ASN A 99 -13.94 10.23 15.12
C ASN A 99 -12.90 10.06 13.99
N PHE A 100 -11.62 10.23 14.32
CA PHE A 100 -10.51 10.01 13.41
C PHE A 100 -10.22 8.52 13.30
N ASP A 101 -10.43 7.95 12.11
CA ASP A 101 -9.98 6.59 11.79
C ASP A 101 -8.45 6.53 11.64
N GLU A 102 -7.88 7.62 11.10
CA GLU A 102 -6.45 7.95 11.04
C GLU A 102 -6.27 9.42 11.40
N LEU A 103 -5.22 9.70 12.18
CA LEU A 103 -4.70 11.06 12.41
C LEU A 103 -3.25 10.93 12.86
N TYR A 104 -2.32 11.32 11.99
CA TYR A 104 -0.90 11.28 12.35
C TYR A 104 -0.09 12.35 11.62
N LEU A 105 1.03 12.69 12.24
CA LEU A 105 2.10 13.46 11.63
C LEU A 105 3.16 12.48 11.11
N GLU A 106 3.73 12.79 9.96
CA GLU A 106 4.83 12.03 9.38
C GLU A 106 5.98 12.94 8.99
N GLY A 107 7.14 12.67 9.59
CA GLY A 107 8.43 13.20 9.15
C GLY A 107 9.13 12.15 8.28
N TYR A 108 9.49 12.48 7.04
CA TYR A 108 10.10 11.54 6.11
C TYR A 108 11.13 12.20 5.18
N ALA A 109 12.14 11.42 4.79
CA ALA A 109 13.23 11.87 3.94
C ALA A 109 13.82 10.72 3.12
N PHE A 110 14.45 11.10 2.01
CA PHE A 110 15.21 10.21 1.15
C PHE A 110 16.65 10.70 1.03
N HIS A 111 17.61 9.80 0.98
CA HIS A 111 18.99 10.12 0.65
C HIS A 111 19.45 9.26 -0.53
N ASN A 112 19.66 9.91 -1.67
CA ASN A 112 20.13 9.27 -2.89
C ASN A 112 21.66 9.32 -2.96
N SER A 113 22.28 8.20 -3.31
CA SER A 113 23.73 8.08 -3.48
C SER A 113 24.10 7.26 -4.72
N GLU A 114 25.39 7.18 -5.02
CA GLU A 114 25.86 6.30 -6.09
C GLU A 114 25.58 4.81 -5.82
N LEU A 115 25.49 4.40 -4.55
CA LEU A 115 25.32 2.99 -4.16
C LEU A 115 23.84 2.57 -4.07
N GLY A 116 22.96 3.50 -3.76
CA GLY A 116 21.57 3.20 -3.45
C GLY A 116 20.79 4.37 -2.87
N ARG A 117 19.58 4.09 -2.40
CA ARG A 117 18.66 5.04 -1.77
C ARG A 117 18.37 4.59 -0.33
N LEU A 118 18.56 5.51 0.62
CA LEU A 118 18.06 5.38 1.98
C LEU A 118 16.74 6.14 2.11
N SER A 119 15.75 5.52 2.74
CA SER A 119 14.44 6.07 3.01
C SER A 119 14.18 6.01 4.51
N LEU A 120 13.79 7.13 5.11
CA LEU A 120 13.47 7.24 6.53
C LEU A 120 12.08 7.84 6.72
N SER A 121 11.29 7.29 7.65
CA SER A 121 9.99 7.83 8.04
C SER A 121 9.77 7.66 9.54
N LEU A 122 9.23 8.68 10.19
CA LEU A 122 8.70 8.65 11.55
C LEU A 122 7.25 9.12 11.50
N LYS A 123 6.32 8.21 11.79
CA LYS A 123 4.88 8.52 11.93
C LYS A 123 4.53 8.55 13.41
N THR A 124 3.70 9.51 13.84
CA THR A 124 3.21 9.61 15.23
C THR A 124 1.72 9.94 15.26
N GLY A 125 0.93 9.11 15.95
CA GLY A 125 -0.52 9.26 16.09
C GLY A 125 -1.28 7.94 15.89
N ARG A 126 -2.52 8.02 15.36
CA ARG A 126 -3.36 6.87 15.01
C ARG A 126 -3.13 6.50 13.54
N ILE A 127 -2.47 5.37 13.30
CA ILE A 127 -1.97 4.96 11.98
C ILE A 127 -2.60 3.62 11.58
N ARG A 128 -3.07 3.49 10.33
CA ARG A 128 -3.50 2.20 9.76
C ARG A 128 -2.50 1.68 8.74
N TYR A 129 -1.79 2.55 8.05
CA TYR A 129 -0.89 2.13 6.98
C TYR A 129 0.59 2.12 7.38
N LEU A 130 1.16 0.92 7.50
CA LEU A 130 2.57 0.72 7.86
C LEU A 130 3.56 1.12 6.77
N ARG A 131 3.17 0.99 5.50
CA ARG A 131 4.17 0.97 4.42
C ARG A 131 4.85 2.32 4.25
N PHE A 132 6.18 2.25 4.20
CA PHE A 132 7.09 3.30 3.79
C PHE A 132 8.40 2.64 3.36
N PRO A 133 9.02 2.99 2.21
CA PRO A 133 8.55 3.91 1.18
C PRO A 133 7.37 3.32 0.38
N GLU A 134 7.24 3.60 -0.91
CA GLU A 134 6.21 3.00 -1.78
C GLU A 134 6.17 1.46 -1.60
N PRO A 135 4.99 0.84 -1.50
CA PRO A 135 4.86 -0.60 -1.36
C PRO A 135 5.50 -1.34 -2.55
N ASP A 136 6.24 -2.39 -2.22
CA ASP A 136 6.79 -3.34 -3.18
C ASP A 136 5.81 -4.49 -3.49
N LEU A 137 6.27 -5.54 -4.19
CA LEU A 137 5.40 -6.60 -4.68
C LEU A 137 4.80 -7.45 -3.55
N ILE A 138 5.61 -7.78 -2.55
CA ILE A 138 5.14 -8.57 -1.41
C ILE A 138 4.28 -7.70 -0.48
N SER A 139 4.58 -6.40 -0.40
CA SER A 139 3.83 -5.44 0.41
C SER A 139 2.37 -5.31 0.00
N TYR A 140 2.01 -5.61 -1.25
CA TYR A 140 0.61 -5.59 -1.70
C TYR A 140 -0.26 -6.65 -1.04
N PHE A 141 0.32 -7.78 -0.63
CA PHE A 141 -0.41 -8.80 0.11
C PHE A 141 -0.66 -8.37 1.57
N ASP A 142 0.07 -7.38 2.07
CA ASP A 142 -0.02 -6.97 3.45
C ASP A 142 -1.33 -6.25 3.74
N HIS A 143 -1.93 -6.65 4.84
CA HIS A 143 -3.27 -6.24 5.21
C HIS A 143 -3.26 -4.87 5.86
N VAL A 144 -4.19 -4.03 5.42
CA VAL A 144 -4.64 -2.90 6.25
C VAL A 144 -5.19 -3.48 7.55
N PRO A 145 -5.00 -2.84 8.70
CA PRO A 145 -5.61 -3.32 9.92
C PRO A 145 -7.14 -3.44 9.82
N GLY A 146 -7.69 -4.46 10.46
CA GLY A 146 -9.09 -4.87 10.31
C GLY A 146 -10.11 -3.89 10.88
N THR A 147 -11.38 -4.29 10.85
CA THR A 147 -12.53 -3.45 11.22
C THR A 147 -13.19 -3.86 12.53
N GLU A 148 -12.50 -4.63 13.36
CA GLU A 148 -12.98 -5.10 14.66
C GLU A 148 -13.33 -3.92 15.57
N ASP A 149 -12.51 -2.87 15.54
CA ASP A 149 -12.69 -1.62 16.30
C ASP A 149 -13.99 -0.85 15.98
N LEU A 150 -14.65 -1.17 14.87
CA LEU A 150 -15.93 -0.55 14.49
C LEU A 150 -17.15 -1.39 14.90
N ARG A 151 -16.89 -2.61 15.37
CA ARG A 151 -17.88 -3.64 15.67
C ARG A 151 -17.89 -4.00 17.16
N PHE A 152 -16.74 -3.91 17.81
CA PHE A 152 -16.53 -4.31 19.21
C PHE A 152 -15.85 -3.16 19.97
N GLU A 153 -16.35 -2.85 21.16
CA GLU A 153 -15.87 -1.72 21.97
C GLU A 153 -14.43 -1.94 22.49
N ASP A 154 -14.04 -3.20 22.75
CA ASP A 154 -12.73 -3.56 23.30
C ASP A 154 -11.68 -3.92 22.23
N ALA A 155 -11.94 -3.60 20.95
CA ALA A 155 -11.07 -3.96 19.84
C ALA A 155 -10.22 -2.78 19.36
N GLU A 156 -8.90 -2.99 19.30
CA GLU A 156 -7.96 -2.05 18.72
C GLU A 156 -7.35 -2.62 17.43
N THR A 157 -7.53 -1.88 16.33
CA THR A 157 -7.00 -2.27 15.02
C THR A 157 -6.10 -1.18 14.44
N GLY A 158 -5.50 -0.30 15.23
CA GLY A 158 -4.66 0.80 14.74
C GLY A 158 -3.30 0.80 15.40
N TYR A 159 -2.25 1.12 14.65
CA TYR A 159 -0.92 1.37 15.21
C TYR A 159 -0.94 2.74 15.91
N ASN A 160 -1.38 2.75 17.16
CA ASN A 160 -1.56 3.96 17.97
C ASN A 160 -0.27 4.24 18.74
N GLY A 161 0.65 4.98 18.10
CA GLY A 161 2.01 5.12 18.60
C GLY A 161 2.93 5.94 17.74
N GLN A 162 4.23 5.75 17.94
CA GLN A 162 5.28 6.17 17.00
C GLN A 162 5.80 4.98 16.21
N ILE A 163 5.79 5.08 14.88
CA ILE A 163 6.40 4.10 13.98
C ILE A 163 7.61 4.73 13.33
N LEU A 164 8.78 4.13 13.55
CA LEU A 164 10.02 4.45 12.85
C LEU A 164 10.26 3.40 11.77
N THR A 165 10.39 3.84 10.53
CA THR A 165 10.69 3.00 9.36
C THR A 165 11.99 3.44 8.71
N LEU A 166 12.86 2.47 8.42
CA LEU A 166 14.09 2.63 7.67
C LEU A 166 14.11 1.60 6.55
N ASP A 167 14.43 2.05 5.34
CA ASP A 167 14.63 1.19 4.19
C ASP A 167 15.87 1.64 3.42
N TYR A 168 16.77 0.72 3.11
CA TYR A 168 17.93 0.97 2.27
C TYR A 168 17.95 -0.01 1.11
N GLU A 169 17.91 0.52 -0.11
CA GLU A 169 17.96 -0.26 -1.34
C GLU A 169 19.21 0.10 -2.16
N THR A 170 19.97 -0.92 -2.55
CA THR A 170 21.08 -0.76 -3.50
C THR A 170 20.58 -0.73 -4.94
N LYS A 171 21.36 -0.16 -5.87
CA LYS A 171 21.04 -0.21 -7.32
C LYS A 171 20.95 -1.62 -7.91
N ALA A 172 21.46 -2.63 -7.19
CA ALA A 172 21.39 -4.03 -7.58
C ALA A 172 20.15 -4.75 -7.04
N GLY A 173 19.25 -4.05 -6.32
CA GLY A 173 18.02 -4.62 -5.78
C GLY A 173 18.17 -5.35 -4.44
N LEU A 174 19.38 -5.47 -3.89
CA LEU A 174 19.60 -5.91 -2.51
C LEU A 174 19.28 -4.75 -1.56
N GLY A 175 18.56 -5.03 -0.48
CA GLY A 175 18.24 -4.04 0.52
C GLY A 175 18.02 -4.58 1.93
N TYR A 176 17.79 -3.65 2.84
CA TYR A 176 17.49 -3.87 4.24
C TYR A 176 16.32 -2.99 4.66
N HIS A 177 15.35 -3.57 5.35
CA HIS A 177 14.17 -2.89 5.86
C HIS A 177 14.02 -3.12 7.36
N ALA A 178 13.63 -2.08 8.09
CA ALA A 178 13.26 -2.18 9.48
C ALA A 178 12.11 -1.22 9.82
N ALA A 179 11.11 -1.73 10.54
CA ALA A 179 10.01 -0.96 11.11
C ALA A 179 9.85 -1.33 12.59
N GLY A 180 9.93 -0.32 13.47
CA GLY A 180 9.71 -0.46 14.90
C GLY A 180 8.58 0.44 15.38
N ILE A 181 7.85 0.00 16.39
CA ILE A 181 6.77 0.77 17.01
C ILE A 181 7.00 0.96 18.50
N ASN A 182 6.65 2.14 18.99
CA ASN A 182 6.40 2.41 20.40
C ASN A 182 4.92 2.76 20.57
N TRP A 183 4.21 2.01 21.41
CA TRP A 183 2.79 2.15 21.70
C TRP A 183 2.58 3.11 22.87
N ASP A 184 1.87 4.22 22.63
CA ASP A 184 1.62 5.24 23.67
C ASP A 184 0.38 6.12 23.44
N TYR A 185 -0.41 5.87 22.39
CA TYR A 185 -1.65 6.61 22.10
C TYR A 185 -2.92 5.74 22.18
N GLY A 186 -2.83 4.51 22.69
CA GLY A 186 -3.93 3.55 22.75
C GLY A 186 -3.89 2.67 24.01
N ASP A 187 -4.55 1.51 23.95
CA ASP A 187 -4.63 0.57 25.08
C ASP A 187 -3.35 -0.28 25.22
N ARG A 188 -2.55 -0.37 24.17
CA ARG A 188 -1.26 -1.06 24.15
C ARG A 188 -0.14 -0.17 24.67
N ASP A 189 0.85 -0.80 25.30
CA ASP A 189 2.05 -0.15 25.81
C ASP A 189 3.34 -0.86 25.37
N GLY A 190 4.46 -0.17 25.50
CA GLY A 190 5.79 -0.70 25.22
C GLY A 190 6.24 -0.53 23.78
N SER A 191 7.32 -1.21 23.41
CA SER A 191 7.91 -1.11 22.07
C SER A 191 8.33 -2.46 21.53
N ASN A 192 8.24 -2.62 20.22
CA ASN A 192 8.66 -3.84 19.54
C ASN A 192 9.02 -3.60 18.08
N TRP A 193 9.73 -4.55 17.49
CA TRP A 193 9.95 -4.59 16.04
C TRP A 193 8.70 -5.17 15.36
N ILE A 194 8.27 -4.53 14.27
CA ILE A 194 7.22 -5.05 13.39
C ILE A 194 7.88 -5.80 12.22
N GLU A 195 8.94 -5.21 11.66
CA GLU A 195 9.70 -5.78 10.55
C GLU A 195 11.20 -5.50 10.76
N ASN A 196 12.05 -6.47 10.42
CA ASN A 196 13.51 -6.34 10.36
C ASN A 196 14.07 -7.43 9.44
N TYR A 197 14.32 -7.13 8.18
CA TYR A 197 14.68 -8.14 7.18
C TYR A 197 15.63 -7.60 6.12
N PHE A 198 16.35 -8.54 5.51
CA PHE A 198 17.03 -8.31 4.24
C PHE A 198 16.13 -8.75 3.09
N TYR A 199 16.25 -8.09 1.96
CA TYR A 199 15.51 -8.45 0.77
C TYR A 199 16.35 -8.35 -0.48
N TYR A 200 15.94 -9.10 -1.50
CA TYR A 200 16.41 -8.93 -2.87
C TYR A 200 15.21 -8.87 -3.81
N ARG A 201 15.20 -7.87 -4.68
CA ARG A 201 14.17 -7.71 -5.71
C ARG A 201 14.79 -7.33 -7.05
N ASP A 202 14.23 -7.86 -8.13
CA ASP A 202 14.63 -7.51 -9.49
C ASP A 202 13.48 -7.75 -10.48
N SER A 203 13.56 -7.08 -11.63
CA SER A 203 12.59 -7.18 -12.72
C SER A 203 13.30 -7.38 -14.05
N TRP A 204 13.19 -8.57 -14.61
CA TRP A 204 13.80 -8.97 -15.88
C TRP A 204 12.75 -9.01 -16.99
N LYS A 205 12.39 -7.82 -17.50
CA LYS A 205 11.42 -7.58 -18.60
C LYS A 205 10.01 -8.13 -18.35
N PHE A 206 9.88 -9.45 -18.37
CA PHE A 206 8.63 -10.18 -18.20
C PHE A 206 8.58 -10.95 -16.87
N LEU A 207 9.66 -11.01 -16.09
CA LEU A 207 9.73 -11.74 -14.83
C LEU A 207 10.03 -10.78 -13.69
N ASP A 208 9.19 -10.77 -12.68
CA ASP A 208 9.39 -10.04 -11.43
C ASP A 208 9.70 -11.04 -10.31
N PHE A 209 10.71 -10.71 -9.49
CA PHE A 209 11.11 -11.51 -8.35
C PHE A 209 11.32 -10.61 -7.14
N GLU A 210 10.83 -11.07 -5.99
CA GLU A 210 11.14 -10.49 -4.69
C GLU A 210 11.27 -11.60 -3.66
N ALA A 211 12.25 -11.50 -2.77
CA ALA A 211 12.38 -12.39 -1.62
C ALA A 211 12.85 -11.60 -0.39
N ARG A 212 12.30 -11.93 0.78
CA ARG A 212 12.68 -11.34 2.06
C ARG A 212 12.99 -12.44 3.05
N ALA A 213 13.93 -12.17 3.95
CA ALA A 213 14.27 -13.07 5.06
C ALA A 213 14.70 -12.29 6.30
N GLY A 214 14.19 -12.69 7.45
CA GLY A 214 14.42 -12.04 8.74
C GLY A 214 13.14 -12.02 9.57
N LYS A 215 12.96 -10.98 10.36
CA LYS A 215 11.75 -10.74 11.15
C LYS A 215 10.69 -10.06 10.28
N LEU A 216 9.60 -10.76 10.01
CA LEU A 216 8.50 -10.33 9.13
C LEU A 216 7.23 -10.10 9.96
N ALA A 217 6.40 -9.14 9.54
CA ALA A 217 5.13 -8.88 10.19
C ALA A 217 4.18 -10.08 10.04
N LEU A 218 3.53 -10.48 11.14
CA LEU A 218 2.49 -11.50 11.09
C LEU A 218 1.21 -10.89 10.51
N ARG A 219 0.60 -11.57 9.52
CA ARG A 219 -0.67 -11.14 8.94
C ARG A 219 -1.80 -11.43 9.91
N HIS A 220 -2.89 -10.66 9.81
CA HIS A 220 -4.11 -10.92 10.58
C HIS A 220 -4.56 -12.38 10.43
N SER A 221 -5.13 -12.97 11.48
CA SER A 221 -5.69 -14.31 11.41
C SER A 221 -6.86 -14.31 10.41
N ALA A 222 -6.90 -15.31 9.54
CA ALA A 222 -8.10 -15.60 8.77
C ALA A 222 -8.88 -16.71 9.48
N GLY A 223 -10.21 -16.69 9.39
CA GLY A 223 -11.07 -17.75 9.95
C GLY A 223 -11.63 -17.48 11.36
N GLU A 224 -12.27 -18.51 11.94
CA GLU A 224 -13.18 -18.55 13.12
C GLU A 224 -12.66 -17.94 14.44
N TYR A 225 -11.43 -17.46 14.49
CA TYR A 225 -10.82 -16.83 15.66
C TYR A 225 -11.19 -15.34 15.78
N THR A 226 -12.48 -15.06 15.95
CA THR A 226 -13.01 -13.70 16.12
C THR A 226 -12.83 -13.13 17.53
N GLY A 227 -12.00 -13.74 18.39
CA GLY A 227 -11.88 -13.39 19.81
C GLY A 227 -10.47 -13.26 20.37
N SER A 228 -9.42 -13.72 19.67
CA SER A 228 -8.06 -13.67 20.19
C SER A 228 -7.05 -13.20 19.15
N GLY A 229 -6.76 -11.90 19.20
CA GLY A 229 -5.47 -11.37 18.78
C GLY A 229 -5.40 -10.93 17.33
N SER A 230 -5.81 -9.70 17.06
CA SER A 230 -5.20 -8.94 15.98
C SER A 230 -3.67 -9.05 16.11
N HIS A 231 -3.01 -9.71 15.14
CA HIS A 231 -1.54 -9.80 15.02
C HIS A 231 -0.89 -8.44 14.75
N LEU A 232 -1.62 -7.34 14.95
CA LEU A 232 -1.17 -5.98 14.79
C LEU A 232 0.12 -5.75 15.57
N GLY A 233 1.17 -5.44 14.82
CA GLY A 233 2.50 -5.21 15.35
C GLY A 233 3.20 -6.45 15.88
N CYS A 234 2.66 -7.66 15.70
CA CYS A 234 3.38 -8.89 15.95
C CYS A 234 4.27 -9.24 14.75
N SER A 235 5.39 -9.90 15.03
CA SER A 235 6.39 -10.26 14.03
C SER A 235 7.01 -11.60 14.38
N GLY A 236 7.51 -12.31 13.37
CA GLY A 236 8.15 -13.61 13.52
C GLY A 236 9.33 -13.76 12.60
N ASP A 237 10.26 -14.66 12.93
CA ASP A 237 11.37 -14.97 12.03
C ASP A 237 10.88 -15.86 10.88
N GLY A 238 11.31 -15.57 9.66
CA GLY A 238 10.77 -16.27 8.49
C GLY A 238 11.29 -15.73 7.17
N TYR A 239 10.59 -16.13 6.11
CA TYR A 239 10.86 -15.67 4.75
C TYR A 239 9.57 -15.61 3.93
N ASN A 240 9.59 -14.77 2.90
CA ASN A 240 8.59 -14.79 1.85
C ASN A 240 9.24 -14.60 0.49
N ILE A 241 8.60 -15.16 -0.53
CA ILE A 241 9.08 -15.17 -1.90
C ILE A 241 7.89 -14.88 -2.80
N TYR A 242 8.07 -13.93 -3.69
CA TYR A 242 7.17 -13.63 -4.78
C TYR A 242 7.83 -13.90 -6.13
N LEU A 243 7.06 -14.52 -7.02
CA LEU A 243 7.45 -14.71 -8.42
C LEU A 243 6.26 -14.37 -9.31
N GLY A 244 6.44 -13.44 -10.25
CA GLY A 244 5.38 -13.00 -11.13
C GLY A 244 5.83 -12.71 -12.55
N GLY A 245 4.87 -12.71 -13.46
CA GLY A 245 5.05 -12.28 -14.84
C GLY A 245 4.52 -10.86 -15.06
N ASN A 246 5.17 -10.09 -15.93
CA ASN A 246 4.69 -8.81 -16.43
C ASN A 246 4.51 -8.87 -17.95
N TRP A 247 3.35 -8.44 -18.44
CA TRP A 247 3.05 -8.33 -19.86
C TRP A 247 2.18 -7.11 -20.16
N HIS A 248 2.74 -6.15 -20.90
CA HIS A 248 2.05 -4.90 -21.31
C HIS A 248 1.37 -4.14 -20.16
N GLY A 249 2.00 -4.11 -18.98
CA GLY A 249 1.47 -3.40 -17.81
C GLY A 249 0.48 -4.22 -16.98
N TYR A 250 0.16 -5.45 -17.39
CA TYR A 250 -0.49 -6.42 -16.53
C TYR A 250 0.57 -7.23 -15.80
N ARG A 251 0.43 -7.38 -14.49
CA ARG A 251 1.28 -8.26 -13.68
C ARG A 251 0.44 -9.36 -13.06
N ALA A 252 0.98 -10.56 -12.98
CA ALA A 252 0.37 -11.62 -12.20
C ALA A 252 1.45 -12.46 -11.53
N GLY A 253 1.26 -12.87 -10.28
CA GLY A 253 2.28 -13.66 -9.59
C GLY A 253 1.80 -14.35 -8.34
N PHE A 254 2.69 -15.16 -7.78
CA PHE A 254 2.43 -16.01 -6.63
C PHE A 254 3.33 -15.63 -5.47
N LEU A 255 2.75 -15.64 -4.27
CA LEU A 255 3.44 -15.50 -3.00
C LEU A 255 3.51 -16.87 -2.30
N TYR A 256 4.66 -17.14 -1.69
CA TYR A 256 4.80 -18.14 -0.63
C TYR A 256 5.44 -17.48 0.59
N GLU A 257 4.93 -17.79 1.78
CA GLU A 257 5.37 -17.22 3.04
C GLU A 257 5.41 -18.30 4.13
N GLU A 258 6.44 -18.24 4.96
CA GLU A 258 6.61 -19.08 6.13
C GLU A 258 7.24 -18.25 7.26
N ILE A 259 6.47 -18.00 8.32
CA ILE A 259 6.85 -17.14 9.45
C ILE A 259 6.58 -17.87 10.76
N GLU A 260 7.54 -17.86 11.68
CA GLU A 260 7.38 -18.40 13.02
C GLU A 260 6.47 -17.50 13.87
N ASN A 261 5.36 -18.04 14.36
CA ASN A 261 4.49 -17.38 15.31
C ASN A 261 4.84 -17.84 16.74
N GLU A 262 5.77 -17.12 17.37
CA GLU A 262 6.23 -17.42 18.73
C GLU A 262 5.09 -17.44 19.76
N ARG A 263 4.06 -16.61 19.56
CA ARG A 263 2.92 -16.48 20.50
C ARG A 263 2.12 -17.77 20.59
N GLU A 264 1.89 -18.40 19.45
CA GLU A 264 1.10 -19.64 19.34
C GLU A 264 2.00 -20.89 19.26
N ASN A 265 3.33 -20.71 19.21
CA ASN A 265 4.31 -21.77 19.01
C ASN A 265 4.03 -22.61 17.74
N GLU A 266 3.67 -21.91 16.66
CA GLU A 266 3.30 -22.48 15.37
C GLU A 266 4.03 -21.77 14.22
N THR A 267 4.01 -22.36 13.03
CA THR A 267 4.53 -21.73 11.81
C THR A 267 3.35 -21.28 10.94
N ASP A 268 3.19 -19.97 10.75
CA ASP A 268 2.20 -19.39 9.83
C ASP A 268 2.71 -19.57 8.40
N ARG A 269 2.02 -20.43 7.63
CA ARG A 269 2.34 -20.70 6.23
C ARG A 269 1.23 -20.16 5.36
N ARG A 270 1.60 -19.33 4.40
CA ARG A 270 0.63 -18.68 3.53
C ARG A 270 1.02 -18.77 2.07
N THR A 271 0.00 -18.84 1.23
CA THR A 271 0.17 -18.73 -0.21
C THR A 271 -0.75 -17.66 -0.75
N GLY A 272 -0.30 -16.96 -1.78
CA GLY A 272 -1.03 -15.83 -2.34
C GLY A 272 -0.93 -15.73 -3.85
N PHE A 273 -1.86 -15.00 -4.42
CA PHE A 273 -1.89 -14.63 -5.83
C PHE A 273 -2.18 -13.14 -5.96
N MET A 274 -1.44 -12.45 -6.83
CA MET A 274 -1.66 -11.03 -7.13
C MET A 274 -1.91 -10.84 -8.62
N VAL A 275 -2.81 -9.91 -8.93
CA VAL A 275 -2.95 -9.31 -10.26
C VAL A 275 -2.82 -7.81 -10.16
N GLU A 276 -1.94 -7.23 -10.96
CA GLU A 276 -1.91 -5.80 -11.25
C GLU A 276 -2.48 -5.57 -12.65
N PHE A 277 -3.39 -4.60 -12.76
CA PHE A 277 -4.06 -4.26 -13.99
C PHE A 277 -3.37 -3.07 -14.68
N ALA A 278 -3.26 -3.13 -16.00
CA ALA A 278 -2.85 -1.98 -16.78
C ALA A 278 -3.91 -0.86 -16.72
N PHE A 279 -3.47 0.39 -16.91
CA PHE A 279 -4.37 1.52 -17.04
C PHE A 279 -5.21 1.40 -18.33
N SER A 280 -6.52 1.47 -18.18
CA SER A 280 -7.52 1.28 -19.23
C SER A 280 -8.82 1.97 -18.84
N ASP A 281 -9.74 2.15 -19.80
CA ASP A 281 -11.07 2.72 -19.54
C ASP A 281 -11.86 1.92 -18.49
N VAL A 282 -11.64 0.60 -18.41
CA VAL A 282 -12.31 -0.27 -17.42
C VAL A 282 -11.74 -0.03 -16.03
N THR A 283 -10.41 -0.01 -15.89
CA THR A 283 -9.78 0.25 -14.57
C THR A 283 -10.02 1.67 -14.11
N GLU A 284 -10.12 2.64 -15.02
CA GLU A 284 -10.55 4.01 -14.74
C GLU A 284 -12.00 4.07 -14.24
N LEU A 285 -12.94 3.38 -14.91
CA LEU A 285 -14.34 3.35 -14.47
C LEU A 285 -14.47 2.77 -13.06
N LEU A 286 -13.84 1.62 -12.81
CA LEU A 286 -13.86 0.97 -11.50
C LEU A 286 -13.16 1.83 -10.44
N GLY A 287 -12.05 2.49 -10.79
CA GLY A 287 -11.34 3.40 -9.90
C GLY A 287 -12.14 4.66 -9.55
N LYS A 288 -12.84 5.27 -10.51
CA LYS A 288 -13.73 6.44 -10.27
C LYS A 288 -14.89 6.11 -9.34
N LEU A 289 -15.50 4.94 -9.52
CA LEU A 289 -16.55 4.44 -8.62
C LEU A 289 -15.98 3.92 -7.30
N ARG A 290 -14.66 3.80 -7.22
CA ARG A 290 -13.95 3.26 -6.07
C ARG A 290 -14.51 1.91 -5.68
N PHE A 291 -14.64 1.07 -6.70
CA PHE A 291 -15.32 -0.20 -6.65
C PHE A 291 -14.42 -1.30 -6.08
N ASP A 292 -15.04 -2.17 -5.30
CA ASP A 292 -14.49 -3.43 -4.84
C ASP A 292 -15.62 -4.47 -4.80
N TYR A 293 -15.26 -5.76 -4.81
CA TYR A 293 -16.19 -6.84 -4.52
C TYR A 293 -15.81 -7.47 -3.19
N THR A 294 -16.74 -7.57 -2.26
CA THR A 294 -16.53 -8.26 -0.99
C THR A 294 -17.16 -9.65 -1.04
N ARG A 295 -16.53 -10.59 -0.33
CA ARG A 295 -16.93 -12.00 -0.26
C ARG A 295 -17.48 -12.38 1.12
N SER A 296 -17.34 -11.50 2.11
CA SER A 296 -17.79 -11.74 3.49
C SER A 296 -18.19 -10.41 4.18
N PRO A 297 -19.48 -10.03 4.11
CA PRO A 297 -20.56 -10.66 3.33
C PRO A 297 -20.34 -10.53 1.83
N GLU A 298 -20.96 -11.39 1.01
CA GLU A 298 -20.91 -11.22 -0.44
C GLU A 298 -21.62 -9.93 -0.87
N GLY A 299 -20.99 -9.18 -1.75
CA GLY A 299 -21.46 -7.84 -2.05
C GLY A 299 -20.61 -7.09 -3.06
N PHE A 300 -21.24 -6.14 -3.71
CA PHE A 300 -20.52 -5.08 -4.39
C PHE A 300 -20.35 -3.91 -3.44
N VAL A 301 -19.15 -3.36 -3.39
CA VAL A 301 -18.82 -2.22 -2.57
C VAL A 301 -18.30 -1.09 -3.43
N ALA A 302 -18.71 0.12 -3.09
CA ALA A 302 -18.19 1.34 -3.67
C ALA A 302 -17.90 2.34 -2.57
N HIS A 303 -16.85 3.13 -2.72
CA HIS A 303 -16.68 4.34 -1.94
C HIS A 303 -17.06 5.55 -2.81
N ILE A 304 -18.33 5.93 -2.80
CA ILE A 304 -18.86 6.96 -3.69
C ILE A 304 -18.19 8.30 -3.36
N PRO A 305 -17.40 8.89 -4.29
CA PRO A 305 -16.82 10.21 -4.09
C PRO A 305 -17.93 11.27 -4.18
N LEU A 306 -18.02 12.15 -3.19
CA LEU A 306 -19.03 13.21 -3.12
C LEU A 306 -18.46 14.55 -3.51
N ALA A 307 -17.27 14.87 -3.00
CA ALA A 307 -16.53 16.08 -3.32
C ALA A 307 -15.05 15.87 -3.04
N SER A 308 -14.20 16.57 -3.78
CA SER A 308 -12.76 16.55 -3.55
C SER A 308 -12.16 17.89 -3.98
N GLY A 309 -11.01 18.23 -3.43
CA GLY A 309 -10.29 19.42 -3.85
C GLY A 309 -8.82 19.36 -3.48
N ASP A 310 -8.05 20.12 -4.23
CA ASP A 310 -6.65 20.40 -3.93
C ASP A 310 -6.54 21.88 -3.53
N PHE A 311 -5.59 22.21 -2.67
CA PHE A 311 -5.37 23.57 -2.19
C PHE A 311 -3.89 23.90 -2.11
N GLY A 312 -3.57 25.18 -2.34
CA GLY A 312 -2.19 25.67 -2.36
C GLY A 312 -1.45 25.49 -3.70
N TYR A 313 -2.14 25.02 -4.75
CA TYR A 313 -1.56 24.83 -6.08
C TYR A 313 -2.20 25.76 -7.12
N LEU A 314 -1.45 26.07 -8.16
CA LEU A 314 -1.98 26.74 -9.35
C LEU A 314 -2.69 25.72 -10.26
N GLU A 315 -3.81 26.13 -10.84
CA GLU A 315 -4.55 25.31 -11.81
C GLU A 315 -3.84 25.20 -13.16
N GLN A 316 -3.12 26.25 -13.55
CA GLN A 316 -2.49 26.37 -14.86
C GLN A 316 -1.06 26.87 -14.76
N LYS A 317 -0.25 26.52 -15.76
CA LYS A 317 1.11 27.01 -15.92
C LYS A 317 1.11 28.55 -15.99
N PRO A 318 1.91 29.25 -15.18
CA PRO A 318 2.08 30.70 -15.32
C PRO A 318 2.70 31.08 -16.68
N GLU A 319 2.21 32.16 -17.30
CA GLU A 319 2.76 32.65 -18.56
C GLU A 319 4.23 33.05 -18.43
N GLY A 320 5.04 32.78 -19.46
CA GLY A 320 6.46 33.14 -19.50
C GLY A 320 7.40 32.26 -18.67
N THR A 321 6.90 31.25 -17.94
CA THR A 321 7.72 30.36 -17.12
C THR A 321 8.19 29.10 -17.86
N GLU A 322 9.21 28.42 -17.34
CA GLU A 322 9.71 27.15 -17.83
C GLU A 322 9.63 26.05 -16.75
N LEU A 323 9.46 24.79 -17.19
CA LEU A 323 9.42 23.64 -16.28
C LEU A 323 10.83 23.34 -15.78
N VAL A 324 11.09 23.59 -14.49
CA VAL A 324 12.42 23.42 -13.88
C VAL A 324 12.54 22.16 -13.02
N GLY A 325 11.43 21.53 -12.66
CA GLY A 325 11.44 20.26 -11.93
C GLY A 325 10.09 19.61 -11.80
N GLU A 326 10.08 18.33 -11.41
CA GLU A 326 8.86 17.59 -11.11
C GLU A 326 9.04 16.66 -9.91
N ILE A 327 7.96 16.46 -9.16
CA ILE A 327 7.80 15.36 -8.22
C ILE A 327 6.68 14.46 -8.75
N LYS A 328 6.97 13.16 -8.88
CA LYS A 328 5.95 12.14 -9.16
C LYS A 328 5.47 11.54 -7.86
N ALA A 329 4.17 11.43 -7.71
CA ALA A 329 3.54 10.85 -6.55
C ALA A 329 2.35 9.97 -6.95
N GLU A 330 1.94 9.12 -6.03
CA GLU A 330 0.78 8.24 -6.21
C GLU A 330 -0.04 8.22 -4.94
N ARG A 331 -1.33 8.51 -5.10
CA ARG A 331 -2.30 8.36 -4.03
C ARG A 331 -2.85 6.94 -4.06
N ILE A 332 -2.87 6.31 -2.91
CA ILE A 332 -3.30 4.94 -2.72
C ILE A 332 -4.47 4.90 -1.75
N MET A 333 -5.47 4.09 -2.09
CA MET A 333 -6.50 3.64 -1.17
C MET A 333 -6.56 2.12 -1.23
N THR A 334 -6.68 1.51 -0.06
CA THR A 334 -6.71 0.06 0.11
C THR A 334 -8.01 -0.31 0.81
N TYR A 335 -8.66 -1.34 0.31
CA TYR A 335 -9.90 -1.86 0.88
C TYR A 335 -9.64 -2.97 1.88
N TRP A 336 -10.38 -2.93 2.99
CA TRP A 336 -10.54 -4.12 3.82
C TRP A 336 -11.46 -5.14 3.13
N GLN A 337 -11.45 -6.39 3.59
CA GLN A 337 -12.25 -7.48 3.01
C GLN A 337 -13.74 -7.16 2.87
N ASN A 338 -14.29 -6.29 3.71
CA ASN A 338 -15.68 -5.84 3.65
C ASN A 338 -15.90 -4.67 2.68
N GLY A 339 -14.90 -4.30 1.88
CA GLY A 339 -14.88 -3.19 0.92
C GLY A 339 -14.74 -1.80 1.53
N GLN A 340 -14.39 -1.67 2.81
CA GLN A 340 -14.17 -0.35 3.41
C GLN A 340 -12.76 0.17 3.10
N ALA A 341 -12.68 1.38 2.53
CA ALA A 341 -11.42 2.11 2.46
C ALA A 341 -11.03 2.54 3.88
N ARG A 342 -9.92 2.01 4.38
CA ARG A 342 -9.43 2.20 5.75
C ARG A 342 -8.14 3.02 5.82
N ASN A 343 -7.55 3.34 4.68
CA ASN A 343 -6.37 4.17 4.57
C ASN A 343 -6.47 5.10 3.35
N PHE A 344 -5.68 6.17 3.41
CA PHE A 344 -5.43 7.06 2.30
C PHE A 344 -4.04 7.61 2.48
N TYR A 345 -3.23 7.48 1.43
CA TYR A 345 -1.84 7.87 1.51
C TYR A 345 -1.33 8.33 0.17
N GLU A 346 -0.32 9.19 0.19
CA GLU A 346 0.37 9.64 -1.02
C GLU A 346 1.85 9.29 -0.94
N HIS A 347 2.35 8.47 -1.86
CA HIS A 347 3.77 8.16 -1.94
C HIS A 347 4.47 9.15 -2.86
N ARG A 348 5.55 9.79 -2.39
CA ARG A 348 6.44 10.61 -3.22
C ARG A 348 7.51 9.69 -3.81
N ILE A 349 7.35 9.34 -5.08
CA ILE A 349 8.08 8.23 -5.70
C ILE A 349 9.45 8.69 -6.18
N SER A 350 9.48 9.76 -6.95
CA SER A 350 10.68 10.26 -7.61
C SER A 350 10.62 11.76 -7.82
N LYS A 351 11.78 12.36 -8.07
CA LYS A 351 11.90 13.78 -8.43
C LYS A 351 12.96 14.02 -9.49
N TRP A 352 12.90 15.16 -10.15
CA TRP A 352 14.04 15.68 -10.91
C TRP A 352 14.02 17.21 -10.93
N GLY A 353 15.19 17.83 -11.13
CA GLY A 353 15.31 19.29 -11.25
C GLY A 353 15.14 20.03 -9.93
N ILE A 354 14.69 21.30 -10.02
CA ILE A 354 14.42 22.18 -8.88
C ILE A 354 13.00 21.90 -8.38
N THR A 355 12.88 21.41 -7.15
CA THR A 355 11.60 21.05 -6.52
C THR A 355 11.42 21.75 -5.18
N ASP A 356 11.95 22.97 -5.05
CA ASP A 356 11.76 23.82 -3.87
C ASP A 356 10.62 24.82 -4.18
N PRO A 357 9.46 24.71 -3.50
CA PRO A 357 8.32 25.60 -3.75
C PRO A 357 8.59 27.06 -3.34
N SER A 358 9.68 27.36 -2.63
CA SER A 358 10.10 28.75 -2.39
C SER A 358 10.81 29.39 -3.58
N GLN A 359 11.20 28.59 -4.57
CA GLN A 359 11.96 29.02 -5.75
C GLN A 359 11.18 28.89 -7.06
N ALA A 360 10.01 28.24 -7.03
CA ALA A 360 9.21 27.94 -8.20
C ALA A 360 7.72 27.81 -7.86
N GLU A 361 6.88 28.23 -8.80
CA GLU A 361 5.43 28.05 -8.72
C GLU A 361 5.06 26.59 -8.98
N VAL A 362 4.09 26.06 -8.22
CA VAL A 362 3.71 24.65 -8.27
C VAL A 362 2.35 24.47 -8.93
N VAL A 363 2.34 23.73 -10.04
CA VAL A 363 1.11 23.27 -10.72
C VAL A 363 0.96 21.78 -10.48
N MET A 364 -0.22 21.39 -10.03
CA MET A 364 -0.55 20.00 -9.79
C MET A 364 -1.30 19.41 -10.99
N LYS A 365 -0.88 18.23 -11.45
CA LYS A 365 -1.61 17.43 -12.43
C LYS A 365 -2.08 16.14 -11.80
N VAL A 366 -3.38 15.92 -11.83
CA VAL A 366 -4.05 14.77 -11.22
C VAL A 366 -4.66 13.92 -12.31
N GLU A 367 -4.32 12.64 -12.32
CA GLU A 367 -4.98 11.66 -13.19
C GLU A 367 -6.24 11.08 -12.52
N PRO A 368 -7.11 10.36 -13.25
CA PRO A 368 -8.19 9.61 -12.64
C PRO A 368 -7.71 8.59 -11.60
N TRP A 369 -8.65 8.11 -10.77
CA TRP A 369 -8.44 6.90 -9.99
C TRP A 369 -8.56 5.66 -10.88
N TYR A 370 -7.69 4.69 -10.67
CA TYR A 370 -7.70 3.40 -11.35
C TYR A 370 -7.74 2.26 -10.32
N LEU A 371 -8.49 1.19 -10.61
CA LEU A 371 -8.29 -0.09 -9.96
C LEU A 371 -6.92 -0.63 -10.39
N GLN A 372 -6.00 -0.79 -9.44
CA GLN A 372 -4.62 -1.15 -9.73
C GLN A 372 -4.33 -2.61 -9.44
N VAL A 373 -4.58 -3.06 -8.21
CA VAL A 373 -4.11 -4.36 -7.72
C VAL A 373 -5.22 -5.10 -6.97
N GLU A 374 -5.24 -6.41 -7.16
CA GLU A 374 -5.92 -7.39 -6.32
C GLU A 374 -4.87 -8.38 -5.83
N ALA A 375 -4.57 -8.36 -4.53
CA ALA A 375 -3.54 -9.20 -3.92
C ALA A 375 -4.17 -10.07 -2.83
N LEU A 376 -4.29 -11.37 -3.10
CA LEU A 376 -4.98 -12.33 -2.26
C LEU A 376 -3.99 -13.26 -1.56
N VAL A 377 -4.19 -13.54 -0.28
CA VAL A 377 -3.34 -14.42 0.53
C VAL A 377 -4.19 -15.25 1.48
N SER A 378 -3.86 -16.52 1.64
CA SER A 378 -4.63 -17.47 2.44
C SER A 378 -3.71 -18.29 3.34
N PRO A 379 -4.15 -18.68 4.56
CA PRO A 379 -3.36 -19.49 5.50
C PRO A 379 -3.23 -20.96 5.09
N HIS A 380 -3.42 -21.24 3.80
CA HIS A 380 -3.43 -22.57 3.22
C HIS A 380 -2.30 -22.72 2.21
N SER A 381 -1.89 -23.97 1.99
CA SER A 381 -1.03 -24.31 0.86
C SER A 381 -1.76 -24.11 -0.47
N LEU A 382 -1.01 -23.98 -1.56
CA LEU A 382 -1.62 -23.87 -2.89
C LEU A 382 -2.52 -25.09 -3.17
N PRO A 383 -3.78 -24.87 -3.58
CA PRO A 383 -4.74 -25.95 -3.73
C PRO A 383 -4.37 -26.87 -4.89
N THR A 384 -4.50 -28.17 -4.67
CA THR A 384 -4.24 -29.22 -5.67
C THR A 384 -5.51 -29.86 -6.22
N ASN A 385 -6.65 -29.59 -5.59
CA ASN A 385 -7.98 -30.05 -6.01
C ASN A 385 -9.04 -28.99 -5.69
N TRP A 386 -10.28 -29.26 -6.12
CA TRP A 386 -11.39 -28.30 -6.03
C TRP A 386 -11.86 -28.02 -4.60
N ASP A 387 -11.78 -29.01 -3.70
CA ASP A 387 -12.22 -28.82 -2.31
C ASP A 387 -11.16 -28.00 -1.54
N GLU A 388 -9.88 -28.27 -1.76
CA GLU A 388 -8.79 -27.42 -1.28
C GLU A 388 -8.87 -26.00 -1.86
N ALA A 389 -9.28 -25.85 -3.12
CA ALA A 389 -9.45 -24.53 -3.73
C ALA A 389 -10.59 -23.74 -3.06
N LYS A 390 -11.67 -24.40 -2.65
CA LYS A 390 -12.76 -23.75 -1.90
C LYS A 390 -12.32 -23.35 -0.50
N GLU A 391 -11.55 -24.18 0.18
CA GLU A 391 -11.01 -23.87 1.51
C GLU A 391 -10.00 -22.72 1.46
N TRP A 392 -9.09 -22.77 0.47
CA TRP A 392 -8.17 -21.67 0.21
C TRP A 392 -8.93 -20.36 -0.04
N GLU A 393 -9.98 -20.42 -0.85
CA GLU A 393 -10.84 -19.28 -1.21
C GLU A 393 -11.71 -18.79 -0.05
N SER A 394 -12.15 -19.66 0.86
CA SER A 394 -12.99 -19.25 2.00
C SER A 394 -12.20 -18.46 3.05
N ASP A 395 -10.92 -18.84 3.24
CA ASP A 395 -10.06 -18.23 4.25
C ASP A 395 -9.07 -17.22 3.66
N ARG A 396 -9.13 -16.97 2.34
CA ARG A 396 -8.29 -15.93 1.76
C ARG A 396 -8.69 -14.57 2.28
N GLN A 397 -7.68 -13.75 2.36
CA GLN A 397 -7.74 -12.33 2.63
C GLN A 397 -7.06 -11.61 1.48
N GLY A 398 -7.12 -10.29 1.45
CA GLY A 398 -6.45 -9.55 0.41
C GLY A 398 -7.18 -8.27 0.04
N PRO A 399 -6.49 -7.14 -0.01
CA PRO A 399 -7.11 -5.90 -0.40
C PRO A 399 -7.17 -5.74 -1.91
N ALA A 400 -8.26 -5.11 -2.38
CA ALA A 400 -8.22 -4.35 -3.60
C ALA A 400 -7.51 -3.00 -3.32
N GLN A 401 -6.68 -2.57 -4.27
CA GLN A 401 -5.97 -1.29 -4.20
C GLN A 401 -6.33 -0.39 -5.38
N LEU A 402 -6.66 0.85 -5.06
CA LEU A 402 -6.82 1.92 -6.03
C LEU A 402 -5.61 2.83 -6.03
N LYS A 403 -5.32 3.36 -7.21
CA LYS A 403 -4.21 4.28 -7.45
C LYS A 403 -4.66 5.49 -8.23
N GLN A 404 -4.18 6.65 -7.81
CA GLN A 404 -4.31 7.89 -8.55
C GLN A 404 -2.90 8.49 -8.75
N PRO A 405 -2.38 8.47 -9.99
CA PRO A 405 -1.15 9.17 -10.32
C PRO A 405 -1.27 10.68 -10.15
N VAL A 406 -0.23 11.28 -9.59
CA VAL A 406 -0.12 12.72 -9.37
C VAL A 406 1.25 13.21 -9.80
N THR A 407 1.30 14.34 -10.49
CA THR A 407 2.56 15.02 -10.84
C THR A 407 2.53 16.47 -10.38
N TYR A 408 3.49 16.86 -9.55
CA TYR A 408 3.75 18.25 -9.17
C TYR A 408 4.80 18.81 -10.10
N LYS A 409 4.48 19.91 -10.77
CA LYS A 409 5.35 20.56 -11.74
C LYS A 409 5.78 21.92 -11.20
N PHE A 410 7.09 22.14 -11.18
CA PHE A 410 7.70 23.36 -10.68
C PHE A 410 8.08 24.26 -11.85
N TYR A 411 7.61 25.50 -11.83
CA TYR A 411 7.81 26.49 -12.88
C TYR A 411 8.55 27.73 -12.37
N GLN A 412 9.56 28.18 -13.12
CA GLN A 412 10.35 29.38 -12.82
C GLN A 412 10.32 30.36 -13.99
#